data_AF-A0A358AD97-F1
#
_entry.id   AF-A0A358AD97-F1
#
_cell.length_a   1.000
_cell.length_b   1.000
_cell.length_c   1.000
_cell.angle_alpha   90.00
_cell.angle_beta   90.00
_cell.angle_gamma   90.00
#
_symmetry.space_group_name_H-M   'P 1'
#
loop_
_entity.id
_entity.type
_entity.pdbx_description
1 polymer ?
#
loop_
_entity_poly.entity_id
_entity_poly.type
_entity_poly.pdbx_seq_one_letter_code
_entity_poly.pdbx_strand_id
1 'polypeptide(L)'
;MNEFRTDREGLGITETDFVFSKPVEFKKENPYRIMGLLKRVRDLFRKKISEETDDKKREKIETEFKTELAKIEEQDTRNGVNFSRCQMVDVINDYQKGKPVEFEALGPYIMDYNLKTGEIKPENLTKTDIVGLEISRLLRQKFPKARLISLCDEYNTGILDSTNFRGIPTEKIISDPSIKGFVPKKKGYEDDEPKVTPPNATQLTLPDETKTNFRKNYEQLLKNQGIIRDDDKDGKDYLLVSESAKTQEADELVRRLEKLEKINRIDQAIYFINPKAENALYQKIKLKDENGQWTCTALDAASFLGKDNSKITHLIILPNDFIKQQDQVWEILRVLDIQPANYHNIFYDENTPPEQVVETIREEIEKYLK
;
A
#
# COMPACT_ATOMS: atom_id res chain seq x y z
N MET A 1 -37.61 20.15 9.72
CA MET A 1 -36.45 20.10 10.63
C MET A 1 -36.62 18.87 11.48
N ASN A 2 -35.93 17.78 11.15
CA ASN A 2 -35.93 16.56 11.95
C ASN A 2 -34.62 16.51 12.72
N GLU A 3 -34.71 16.66 14.04
CA GLU A 3 -33.60 16.50 14.97
C GLU A 3 -33.22 15.02 15.05
N PHE A 4 -32.00 14.69 14.63
CA PHE A 4 -31.40 13.40 14.89
C PHE A 4 -30.98 13.35 16.37
N ARG A 5 -31.77 12.66 17.20
CA ARG A 5 -31.31 12.15 18.50
C ARG A 5 -30.29 11.04 18.25
N THR A 6 -29.04 11.28 18.60
CA THR A 6 -28.07 10.20 18.79
C THR A 6 -28.22 9.68 20.21
N ASP A 7 -28.87 8.53 20.36
CA ASP A 7 -28.88 7.78 21.61
C ASP A 7 -27.44 7.38 21.96
N ARG A 8 -26.96 7.91 23.09
CA ARG A 8 -25.60 7.75 23.62
C ARG A 8 -25.54 6.73 24.78
N GLU A 9 -26.51 5.83 24.85
CA GLU A 9 -26.60 4.81 25.90
C GLU A 9 -26.54 3.42 25.29
N GLY A 10 -25.46 2.66 25.57
CA GLY A 10 -25.40 1.25 25.18
C GLY A 10 -24.02 0.65 24.92
N LEU A 11 -22.96 1.06 25.62
CA LEU A 11 -21.69 0.31 25.64
C LEU A 11 -21.15 0.31 27.07
N GLY A 12 -21.78 -0.47 27.95
CA GLY A 12 -21.33 -0.67 29.33
C GLY A 12 -20.01 -1.43 29.40
N ILE A 13 -18.90 -0.77 29.05
CA ILE A 13 -17.53 -1.24 29.24
C ILE A 13 -16.80 -0.11 29.96
N THR A 14 -16.41 -0.34 31.21
CA THR A 14 -15.71 0.65 32.04
C THR A 14 -14.20 0.50 31.88
N GLU A 15 -13.42 1.54 32.23
CA GLU A 15 -11.94 1.53 32.16
C GLU A 15 -11.28 0.37 32.95
N THR A 16 -12.01 -0.28 33.85
CA THR A 16 -11.54 -1.39 34.69
C THR A 16 -11.62 -2.78 34.02
N ASP A 17 -12.27 -2.92 32.86
CA ASP A 17 -12.45 -4.24 32.21
C ASP A 17 -11.22 -4.71 31.41
N PHE A 18 -10.19 -3.87 31.27
CA PHE A 18 -8.92 -4.24 30.63
C PHE A 18 -7.92 -4.83 31.64
N VAL A 19 -8.33 -5.90 32.34
CA VAL A 19 -7.39 -6.83 32.98
C VAL A 19 -7.17 -7.98 32.00
N PHE A 20 -6.01 -7.97 31.33
CA PHE A 20 -5.57 -8.89 30.26
C PHE A 20 -5.51 -10.37 30.65
N SER A 21 -6.65 -11.02 30.96
CA SER A 21 -6.65 -12.44 31.35
C SER A 21 -7.74 -13.31 30.72
N LYS A 22 -8.60 -12.78 29.84
CA LYS A 22 -9.52 -13.64 29.07
C LYS A 22 -9.65 -13.22 27.60
N PRO A 23 -9.49 -14.14 26.63
CA PRO A 23 -9.85 -13.88 25.25
C PRO A 23 -11.36 -13.66 25.17
N VAL A 24 -11.78 -12.55 24.57
CA VAL A 24 -13.19 -12.24 24.34
C VAL A 24 -13.64 -13.00 23.09
N GLU A 25 -14.66 -13.85 23.21
CA GLU A 25 -15.31 -14.48 22.05
C GLU A 25 -16.18 -13.43 21.33
N PHE A 26 -15.83 -13.09 20.08
CA PHE A 26 -16.53 -12.08 19.30
C PHE A 26 -17.40 -12.71 18.19
N LYS A 27 -18.66 -12.29 18.11
CA LYS A 27 -19.55 -12.53 16.95
C LYS A 27 -19.20 -11.54 15.83
N LYS A 28 -19.21 -11.94 14.55
CA LYS A 28 -18.96 -11.07 13.36
C LYS A 28 -19.55 -9.66 13.54
N GLU A 29 -18.70 -8.65 13.73
CA GLU A 29 -19.11 -7.27 14.04
C GLU A 29 -19.17 -6.39 12.78
N ASN A 30 -19.90 -5.27 12.87
CA ASN A 30 -20.02 -4.25 11.82
C ASN A 30 -18.65 -3.56 11.56
N PRO A 31 -18.23 -3.31 10.30
CA PRO A 31 -16.96 -2.63 9.98
C PRO A 31 -16.73 -1.29 10.70
N TYR A 32 -17.78 -0.48 10.93
CA TYR A 32 -17.68 0.76 11.70
C TYR A 32 -17.29 0.51 13.16
N ARG A 33 -17.66 -0.64 13.72
CA ARG A 33 -17.27 -1.04 15.08
C ARG A 33 -15.81 -1.46 15.12
N ILE A 34 -15.31 -2.19 14.13
CA ILE A 34 -13.89 -2.57 14.01
C ILE A 34 -13.01 -1.32 13.93
N MET A 35 -13.34 -0.35 13.06
CA MET A 35 -12.61 0.92 13.00
C MET A 35 -12.67 1.70 14.32
N GLY A 36 -13.82 1.70 15.00
CA GLY A 36 -13.97 2.29 16.33
C GLY A 36 -13.09 1.63 17.39
N LEU A 37 -12.96 0.30 17.36
CA LEU A 37 -12.07 -0.46 18.24
C LEU A 37 -10.59 -0.18 17.94
N LEU A 38 -10.19 -0.22 16.67
CA LEU A 38 -8.84 0.13 16.24
C LEU A 38 -8.44 1.52 16.73
N LYS A 39 -9.34 2.52 16.59
CA LYS A 39 -9.11 3.87 17.11
C LYS A 39 -8.90 3.90 18.63
N ARG A 40 -9.74 3.21 19.41
CA ARG A 40 -9.60 3.19 20.88
C ARG A 40 -8.28 2.56 21.32
N VAL A 41 -7.89 1.45 20.69
CA VAL A 41 -6.59 0.81 20.96
C VAL A 41 -5.46 1.77 20.64
N ARG A 42 -5.48 2.43 19.47
CA ARG A 42 -4.51 3.46 19.09
C ARG A 42 -4.40 4.58 20.13
N ASP A 43 -5.53 5.11 20.59
CA ASP A 43 -5.55 6.20 21.59
C ASP A 43 -4.95 5.77 22.94
N LEU A 44 -5.27 4.56 23.42
CA LEU A 44 -4.71 4.01 24.65
C LEU A 44 -3.19 3.81 24.58
N PHE A 45 -2.71 3.25 23.47
CA PHE A 45 -1.29 2.98 23.29
C PHE A 45 -0.48 4.25 23.04
N ARG A 46 -1.02 5.25 22.32
CA ARG A 46 -0.39 6.57 22.18
C ARG A 46 -0.13 7.19 23.55
N LYS A 47 -1.13 7.15 24.44
CA LYS A 47 -0.99 7.67 25.81
C LYS A 47 0.15 6.95 26.55
N LYS A 48 0.16 5.61 26.57
CA LYS A 48 1.22 4.82 27.22
C LYS A 48 2.62 5.12 26.67
N ILE A 49 2.79 5.19 25.35
CA ILE A 49 4.09 5.46 24.70
C ILE A 49 4.59 6.87 25.02
N SER A 50 3.68 7.85 25.14
CA SER A 50 4.04 9.23 25.48
C SER A 50 4.47 9.41 26.94
N GLU A 51 4.00 8.54 27.82
CA GLU A 51 4.32 8.54 29.26
C GLU A 51 5.56 7.71 29.59
N GLU A 52 5.99 6.81 28.69
CA GLU A 52 7.13 5.92 28.89
C GLU A 52 8.44 6.54 28.38
N THR A 53 9.43 6.62 29.26
CA THR A 53 10.77 7.18 28.99
C THR A 53 11.85 6.12 28.80
N ASP A 54 11.57 4.87 29.19
CA ASP A 54 12.49 3.74 29.01
C ASP A 54 12.28 3.09 27.62
N ASP A 55 13.35 3.09 26.80
CA ASP A 55 13.30 2.59 25.43
C ASP A 55 12.91 1.11 25.33
N LYS A 56 13.35 0.26 26.28
CA LYS A 56 13.01 -1.17 26.26
C LYS A 56 11.54 -1.40 26.61
N LYS A 57 11.02 -0.61 27.55
CA LYS A 57 9.58 -0.66 27.87
C LYS A 57 8.75 -0.12 26.71
N ARG A 58 9.21 0.93 26.04
CA ARG A 58 8.56 1.44 24.82
C ARG A 58 8.51 0.38 23.73
N GLU A 59 9.60 -0.31 23.44
CA GLU A 59 9.64 -1.42 22.47
C GLU A 59 8.65 -2.55 22.83
N LYS A 60 8.58 -2.89 24.12
CA LYS A 60 7.59 -3.86 24.60
C LYS A 60 6.15 -3.39 24.38
N ILE A 61 5.86 -2.12 24.71
CA ILE A 61 4.53 -1.52 24.49
C ILE A 61 4.19 -1.53 22.99
N GLU A 62 5.14 -1.22 22.11
CA GLU A 62 4.94 -1.28 20.66
C GLU A 62 4.67 -2.70 20.16
N THR A 63 5.34 -3.70 20.73
CA THR A 63 5.09 -5.11 20.42
C THR A 63 3.68 -5.54 20.85
N GLU A 64 3.30 -5.22 22.09
CA GLU A 64 1.94 -5.47 22.60
C GLU A 64 0.87 -4.78 21.75
N PHE A 65 1.14 -3.54 21.33
CA PHE A 65 0.26 -2.79 20.43
C PHE A 65 0.06 -3.47 19.09
N LYS A 66 1.17 -3.91 18.44
CA LYS A 66 1.11 -4.65 17.18
C LYS A 66 0.27 -5.92 17.32
N THR A 67 0.47 -6.67 18.40
CA THR A 67 -0.31 -7.89 18.68
C THR A 67 -1.81 -7.60 18.83
N GLU A 68 -2.18 -6.54 19.55
CA GLU A 68 -3.60 -6.18 19.74
C GLU A 68 -4.26 -5.66 18.46
N LEU A 69 -3.54 -4.85 17.66
CA LEU A 69 -4.03 -4.43 16.34
C LEU A 69 -4.26 -5.65 15.43
N ALA A 70 -3.29 -6.56 15.35
CA ALA A 70 -3.40 -7.77 14.54
C ALA A 70 -4.64 -8.60 14.91
N LYS A 71 -4.91 -8.80 16.21
CA LYS A 71 -6.12 -9.52 16.67
C LYS A 71 -7.43 -8.88 16.22
N ILE A 72 -7.49 -7.54 16.14
CA ILE A 72 -8.69 -6.83 15.70
C ILE A 72 -8.82 -6.93 14.17
N GLU A 73 -7.70 -6.79 13.46
CA GLU A 73 -7.67 -6.90 12.00
C GLU A 73 -7.99 -8.32 11.51
N GLU A 74 -7.58 -9.35 12.25
CA GLU A 74 -7.94 -10.75 12.02
C GLU A 74 -9.46 -10.97 12.02
N GLN A 75 -10.23 -10.14 12.74
CA GLN A 75 -11.70 -10.26 12.78
C GLN A 75 -12.36 -9.93 11.45
N ASP A 76 -11.72 -9.08 10.64
CA ASP A 76 -12.16 -8.74 9.29
C ASP A 76 -11.34 -9.44 8.20
N THR A 77 -10.50 -10.40 8.61
CA THR A 77 -9.76 -11.27 7.70
C THR A 77 -10.55 -12.55 7.46
N ARG A 78 -10.79 -12.89 6.20
CA ARG A 78 -11.53 -14.09 5.80
C ARG A 78 -10.82 -14.72 4.62
N ASN A 79 -10.56 -16.03 4.70
CA ASN A 79 -9.97 -16.78 3.59
C ASN A 79 -8.70 -16.11 3.00
N GLY A 80 -7.83 -15.59 3.86
CA GLY A 80 -6.61 -14.89 3.44
C GLY A 80 -6.81 -13.46 2.91
N VAL A 81 -8.01 -12.87 3.00
CA VAL A 81 -8.31 -11.49 2.57
C VAL A 81 -8.73 -10.62 3.75
N ASN A 82 -8.00 -9.53 3.99
CA ASN A 82 -8.19 -8.57 5.07
C ASN A 82 -8.95 -7.33 4.58
N PHE A 83 -10.11 -7.07 5.16
CA PHE A 83 -10.97 -5.92 4.82
C PHE A 83 -10.93 -4.78 5.86
N SER A 84 -10.11 -4.88 6.90
CA SER A 84 -10.09 -3.95 8.05
C SER A 84 -9.84 -2.47 7.70
N ARG A 85 -9.30 -2.20 6.50
CA ARG A 85 -9.00 -0.86 5.96
C ARG A 85 -9.89 -0.49 4.77
N CYS A 86 -10.99 -1.23 4.57
CA CYS A 86 -11.94 -1.02 3.48
C CYS A 86 -13.34 -0.82 4.03
N GLN A 87 -14.01 0.24 3.57
CA GLN A 87 -15.44 0.44 3.80
C GLN A 87 -16.16 0.13 2.50
N MET A 88 -16.30 -1.16 2.17
CA MET A 88 -16.84 -1.59 0.86
C MET A 88 -18.21 -0.96 0.56
N VAL A 89 -19.06 -0.81 1.58
CA VAL A 89 -20.36 -0.15 1.44
C VAL A 89 -20.24 1.28 0.90
N ASP A 90 -19.22 2.03 1.30
CA ASP A 90 -19.00 3.40 0.84
C ASP A 90 -18.50 3.42 -0.61
N VAL A 91 -17.61 2.50 -0.98
CA VAL A 91 -17.16 2.30 -2.38
C VAL A 91 -18.34 2.00 -3.30
N ILE A 92 -19.20 1.05 -2.92
CA ILE A 92 -20.37 0.67 -3.73
C ILE A 92 -21.37 1.83 -3.83
N ASN A 93 -21.66 2.50 -2.72
CA ASN A 93 -22.57 3.63 -2.70
C ASN A 93 -22.08 4.77 -3.60
N ASP A 94 -20.79 5.09 -3.55
CA ASP A 94 -20.19 6.13 -4.37
C ASP A 94 -20.24 5.76 -5.86
N TYR A 95 -19.93 4.51 -6.19
CA TYR A 95 -20.06 3.99 -7.55
C TYR A 95 -21.50 4.11 -8.08
N GLN A 96 -22.49 3.65 -7.30
CA GLN A 96 -23.91 3.67 -7.67
C GLN A 96 -24.46 5.10 -7.84
N LYS A 97 -23.96 6.06 -7.04
CA LYS A 97 -24.28 7.49 -7.15
C LYS A 97 -23.60 8.18 -8.34
N GLY A 98 -22.75 7.47 -9.09
CA GLY A 98 -22.01 8.02 -10.22
C GLY A 98 -20.82 8.90 -9.81
N LYS A 99 -20.37 8.83 -8.56
CA LYS A 99 -19.10 9.45 -8.16
C LYS A 99 -17.95 8.70 -8.86
N PRO A 100 -16.86 9.39 -9.26
CA PRO A 100 -15.69 8.72 -9.80
C PRO A 100 -15.11 7.71 -8.80
N VAL A 101 -14.89 6.49 -9.27
CA VAL A 101 -14.24 5.42 -8.52
C VAL A 101 -13.05 4.92 -9.31
N GLU A 102 -11.94 4.73 -8.61
CA GLU A 102 -10.70 4.17 -9.14
C GLU A 102 -10.32 2.92 -8.38
N PHE A 103 -9.82 1.93 -9.11
CA PHE A 103 -9.31 0.72 -8.50
C PHE A 103 -7.91 0.39 -8.98
N GLU A 104 -7.10 -0.09 -8.05
CA GLU A 104 -5.76 -0.61 -8.29
C GLU A 104 -5.68 -1.99 -7.63
N ALA A 105 -5.31 -3.00 -8.40
CA ALA A 105 -5.12 -4.36 -7.88
C ALA A 105 -3.84 -5.02 -8.40
N LEU A 106 -3.08 -4.31 -9.25
CA LEU A 106 -1.89 -4.82 -9.90
C LEU A 106 -0.96 -3.65 -10.19
N GLY A 107 0.32 -3.81 -9.85
CA GLY A 107 1.39 -2.87 -10.16
C GLY A 107 2.67 -3.66 -10.41
N PRO A 108 2.95 -4.09 -11.65
CA PRO A 108 4.08 -4.97 -11.92
C PRO A 108 5.39 -4.22 -11.72
N TYR A 109 6.34 -4.88 -11.06
CA TYR A 109 7.71 -4.39 -10.89
C TYR A 109 8.55 -4.77 -12.11
N ILE A 110 9.15 -3.79 -12.80
CA ILE A 110 9.98 -4.10 -13.97
C ILE A 110 11.16 -5.03 -13.62
N MET A 111 11.63 -5.01 -12.37
CA MET A 111 12.64 -5.92 -11.81
C MET A 111 12.30 -7.41 -11.92
N ASP A 112 11.02 -7.76 -12.00
CA ASP A 112 10.60 -9.16 -12.18
C ASP A 112 10.67 -9.63 -13.63
N TYR A 113 10.98 -8.71 -14.56
CA TYR A 113 10.91 -8.94 -16.00
C TYR A 113 12.24 -8.66 -16.71
N ASN A 114 12.21 -8.65 -18.04
CA ASN A 114 13.42 -8.43 -18.83
C ASN A 114 13.84 -6.95 -18.76
N LEU A 115 14.80 -6.63 -17.90
CA LEU A 115 15.31 -5.27 -17.70
C LEU A 115 16.02 -4.67 -18.92
N LYS A 116 16.37 -5.46 -19.92
CA LYS A 116 16.93 -4.94 -21.18
C LYS A 116 15.82 -4.50 -22.13
N THR A 117 14.78 -5.30 -22.29
CA THR A 117 13.76 -5.09 -23.32
C THR A 117 12.46 -4.50 -22.78
N GLY A 118 12.21 -4.56 -21.47
CA GLY A 118 10.93 -4.28 -20.84
C GLY A 118 9.88 -5.36 -21.09
N GLU A 119 10.24 -6.51 -21.65
CA GLU A 119 9.27 -7.53 -22.04
C GLU A 119 8.65 -8.25 -20.83
N ILE A 120 7.31 -8.26 -20.76
CA ILE A 120 6.52 -9.07 -19.83
C ILE A 120 6.05 -10.32 -20.56
N LYS A 121 6.39 -11.50 -20.03
CA LYS A 121 5.94 -12.78 -20.58
C LYS A 121 4.97 -13.45 -19.61
N PRO A 122 3.84 -14.02 -20.09
CA PRO A 122 2.87 -14.69 -19.22
C PRO A 122 3.47 -15.76 -18.32
N GLU A 123 4.47 -16.51 -18.79
CA GLU A 123 5.15 -17.55 -18.03
C GLU A 123 6.05 -17.01 -16.90
N ASN A 124 6.34 -15.71 -16.89
CA ASN A 124 7.18 -15.05 -15.88
C ASN A 124 6.37 -14.22 -14.87
N LEU A 125 5.03 -14.23 -14.96
CA LEU A 125 4.18 -13.53 -14.01
C LEU A 125 4.43 -14.06 -12.59
N THR A 126 4.57 -13.15 -11.64
CA THR A 126 4.68 -13.51 -10.23
C THR A 126 3.34 -13.99 -9.67
N LYS A 127 3.33 -14.59 -8.48
CA LYS A 127 2.09 -14.94 -7.78
C LYS A 127 1.20 -13.70 -7.59
N THR A 128 1.81 -12.59 -7.16
CA THR A 128 1.17 -11.29 -7.02
C THR A 128 0.54 -10.83 -8.32
N ASP A 129 1.25 -10.96 -9.45
CA ASP A 129 0.70 -10.55 -10.76
C ASP A 129 -0.51 -11.39 -11.14
N ILE A 130 -0.46 -12.70 -10.94
CA ILE A 130 -1.57 -13.61 -11.24
C ILE A 130 -2.81 -13.25 -10.42
N VAL A 131 -2.66 -13.07 -9.10
CA VAL A 131 -3.77 -12.67 -8.23
C VAL A 131 -4.32 -11.29 -8.64
N GLY A 132 -3.44 -10.32 -8.87
CA GLY A 132 -3.83 -8.97 -9.26
C GLY A 132 -4.57 -8.89 -10.61
N LEU A 133 -4.18 -9.71 -11.59
CA LEU A 133 -4.89 -9.83 -12.87
C LEU A 133 -6.32 -10.38 -12.68
N GLU A 134 -6.49 -11.42 -11.87
CA GLU A 134 -7.80 -12.01 -11.60
C GLU A 134 -8.72 -11.05 -10.83
N ILE A 135 -8.19 -10.34 -9.83
CA ILE A 135 -8.93 -9.30 -9.10
C ILE A 135 -9.31 -8.15 -10.05
N SER A 136 -8.38 -7.68 -10.88
CA SER A 136 -8.65 -6.61 -11.86
C SER A 136 -9.75 -6.99 -12.83
N ARG A 137 -9.80 -8.27 -13.26
CA ARG A 137 -10.88 -8.78 -14.12
C ARG A 137 -12.23 -8.77 -13.40
N LEU A 138 -12.29 -9.22 -12.15
CA LEU A 138 -13.48 -9.16 -11.31
C LEU A 138 -13.97 -7.70 -11.16
N LEU A 139 -13.07 -6.77 -10.82
CA LEU A 139 -13.42 -5.37 -10.61
C LEU A 139 -13.92 -4.73 -11.91
N ARG A 140 -13.30 -5.03 -13.06
CA ARG A 140 -13.79 -4.53 -14.35
C ARG A 140 -15.19 -5.04 -14.68
N GLN A 141 -15.49 -6.30 -14.35
CA GLN A 141 -16.82 -6.89 -14.53
C GLN A 141 -17.87 -6.23 -13.63
N LYS A 142 -17.53 -5.98 -12.36
CA LYS A 142 -18.47 -5.43 -11.36
C LYS A 142 -18.63 -3.91 -11.46
N PHE A 143 -17.58 -3.21 -11.91
CA PHE A 143 -17.52 -1.75 -11.99
C PHE A 143 -17.10 -1.27 -13.38
N PRO A 144 -17.88 -1.55 -14.45
CA PRO A 144 -17.48 -1.29 -15.83
C PRO A 144 -17.29 0.20 -16.18
N LYS A 145 -17.65 1.12 -15.27
CA LYS A 145 -17.50 2.58 -15.40
C LYS A 145 -16.41 3.16 -14.49
N ALA A 146 -15.89 2.37 -13.56
CA ALA A 146 -14.78 2.80 -12.71
C ALA A 146 -13.49 2.77 -13.54
N ARG A 147 -12.55 3.66 -13.20
CA ARG A 147 -11.26 3.76 -13.87
C ARG A 147 -10.28 2.76 -13.25
N LEU A 148 -9.66 1.93 -14.08
CA LEU A 148 -8.54 1.11 -13.65
C LEU A 148 -7.30 2.00 -13.49
N ILE A 149 -6.58 1.89 -12.38
CA ILE A 149 -5.26 2.48 -12.21
C ILE A 149 -4.25 1.37 -11.93
N SER A 150 -3.06 1.54 -12.47
CA SER A 150 -1.94 0.67 -12.16
C SER A 150 -0.64 1.45 -12.22
N LEU A 151 0.17 1.31 -11.18
CA LEU A 151 1.53 1.84 -11.14
C LEU A 151 2.48 0.87 -11.86
N CYS A 152 3.15 1.37 -12.89
CA CYS A 152 4.29 0.69 -13.50
C CYS A 152 5.53 1.01 -12.66
N ASP A 153 5.92 0.12 -11.74
CA ASP A 153 7.09 0.33 -10.88
C ASP A 153 8.37 0.06 -11.68
N GLU A 154 8.94 1.16 -12.17
CA GLU A 154 10.24 1.23 -12.83
C GLU A 154 11.22 2.16 -12.11
N TYR A 155 10.79 2.83 -11.03
CA TYR A 155 11.55 3.92 -10.42
C TYR A 155 12.54 3.41 -9.38
N ASN A 156 12.11 2.47 -8.55
CA ASN A 156 12.96 1.88 -7.50
C ASN A 156 13.82 0.71 -8.02
N THR A 157 13.96 0.64 -9.34
CA THR A 157 14.74 -0.37 -10.06
C THR A 157 16.17 0.11 -10.26
N GLY A 158 17.04 -0.23 -9.31
CA GLY A 158 18.48 -0.05 -9.47
C GLY A 158 19.11 -1.26 -10.17
N ILE A 159 19.64 -1.07 -11.38
CA ILE A 159 20.59 -2.03 -11.97
C ILE A 159 21.98 -1.66 -11.46
N LEU A 160 22.64 -2.57 -10.76
CA LEU A 160 24.08 -2.41 -10.46
C LEU A 160 24.84 -2.55 -11.79
N ASP A 161 25.83 -1.68 -12.06
CA ASP A 161 26.71 -1.73 -13.24
C ASP A 161 27.25 -3.14 -13.58
N SER A 162 27.35 -3.99 -12.57
CA SER A 162 27.93 -5.33 -12.65
C SER A 162 26.89 -6.47 -12.57
N THR A 163 25.60 -6.18 -12.79
CA THR A 163 24.54 -7.20 -12.92
C THR A 163 24.30 -7.60 -14.38
N ASN A 164 23.77 -8.80 -14.60
CA ASN A 164 23.31 -9.24 -15.90
C ASN A 164 21.98 -8.56 -16.28
N PHE A 165 21.47 -8.85 -17.47
CA PHE A 165 20.22 -8.25 -18.00
C PHE A 165 18.94 -8.59 -17.21
N ARG A 166 19.01 -9.42 -16.17
CA ARG A 166 17.92 -9.71 -15.22
C ARG A 166 18.14 -9.02 -13.86
N GLY A 167 19.11 -8.12 -13.74
CA GLY A 167 19.48 -7.51 -12.46
C GLY A 167 20.15 -8.48 -11.49
N ILE A 168 20.56 -9.67 -11.96
CA ILE A 168 21.26 -10.66 -11.13
C ILE A 168 22.75 -10.30 -11.14
N PRO A 169 23.41 -10.19 -9.98
CA PRO A 169 24.84 -9.93 -9.93
C PRO A 169 25.64 -10.90 -10.79
N THR A 170 26.61 -10.41 -11.55
CA THR A 170 27.57 -11.30 -12.24
C THR A 170 28.44 -12.04 -11.22
N GLU A 171 29.00 -13.19 -11.59
CA GLU A 171 29.96 -13.93 -10.73
C GLU A 171 31.09 -13.03 -10.22
N LYS A 172 31.46 -12.00 -10.99
CA LYS A 172 32.45 -10.98 -10.62
C LYS A 172 32.06 -10.14 -9.39
N ILE A 173 30.77 -9.86 -9.17
CA ILE A 173 30.29 -9.21 -7.93
C ILE A 173 30.30 -10.22 -6.78
N ILE A 174 29.77 -11.42 -7.02
CA ILE A 174 29.60 -12.45 -5.98
C ILE A 174 30.95 -12.87 -5.40
N SER A 175 32.00 -12.80 -6.21
CA SER A 175 33.39 -13.11 -5.84
C SER A 175 34.20 -11.92 -5.33
N ASP A 176 33.67 -10.69 -5.32
CA ASP A 176 34.40 -9.51 -4.84
C ASP A 176 34.40 -9.45 -3.30
N PRO A 177 35.53 -9.70 -2.63
CA PRO A 177 35.61 -9.71 -1.16
C PRO A 177 35.42 -8.33 -0.52
N SER A 178 35.43 -7.24 -1.31
CA SER A 178 35.08 -5.89 -0.84
C SER A 178 33.57 -5.68 -0.73
N ILE A 179 32.77 -6.49 -1.43
CA ILE A 179 31.31 -6.49 -1.37
C ILE A 179 30.87 -7.50 -0.31
N LYS A 180 31.13 -7.18 0.96
CA LYS A 180 30.66 -8.01 2.09
C LYS A 180 29.17 -7.79 2.32
N GLY A 181 28.39 -8.87 2.34
CA GLY A 181 26.99 -8.89 2.78
C GLY A 181 25.92 -8.86 1.69
N PHE A 182 26.28 -9.01 0.41
CA PHE A 182 25.27 -9.19 -0.64
C PHE A 182 24.76 -10.64 -0.66
N VAL A 183 23.56 -10.88 -0.14
CA VAL A 183 22.83 -12.14 -0.32
C VAL A 183 21.80 -11.91 -1.44
N PRO A 184 21.94 -12.53 -2.63
CA PRO A 184 20.88 -12.48 -3.63
C PRO A 184 19.60 -13.01 -3.00
N LYS A 185 18.48 -12.30 -3.14
CA LYS A 185 17.15 -12.80 -2.75
C LYS A 185 16.95 -14.19 -3.37
N LYS A 186 17.14 -15.26 -2.60
CA LYS A 186 16.36 -16.47 -2.83
C LYS A 186 14.97 -16.14 -2.31
N LYS A 187 14.00 -16.09 -3.22
CA LYS A 187 12.57 -15.95 -2.88
C LYS A 187 12.25 -16.92 -1.73
N GLY A 188 11.95 -16.40 -0.53
CA GLY A 188 11.57 -17.20 0.63
C GLY A 188 12.35 -17.03 1.94
N TYR A 189 13.15 -15.97 2.15
CA TYR A 189 13.68 -15.63 3.49
C TYR A 189 13.01 -14.38 4.05
N GLU A 190 12.51 -14.53 5.26
CA GLU A 190 11.74 -13.57 6.06
C GLU A 190 12.50 -12.26 6.30
N ASP A 191 11.70 -11.20 6.46
CA ASP A 191 12.10 -9.84 6.80
C ASP A 191 13.06 -9.82 8.00
N ASP A 192 14.30 -9.36 7.78
CA ASP A 192 15.11 -8.57 8.75
C ASP A 192 16.59 -8.42 8.33
N GLU A 193 17.08 -9.09 7.27
CA GLU A 193 18.44 -8.82 6.83
C GLU A 193 18.56 -7.48 6.08
N PRO A 194 19.52 -6.62 6.47
CA PRO A 194 19.70 -5.32 5.84
C PRO A 194 20.02 -5.50 4.36
N LYS A 195 19.23 -4.83 3.51
CA LYS A 195 19.54 -4.63 2.09
C LYS A 195 20.93 -3.99 1.97
N VAL A 196 21.96 -4.76 1.67
CA VAL A 196 23.28 -4.20 1.41
C VAL A 196 23.32 -3.78 -0.06
N THR A 197 22.79 -2.59 -0.34
CA THR A 197 23.17 -1.88 -1.58
C THR A 197 24.62 -1.41 -1.37
N PRO A 198 25.59 -1.80 -2.22
CA PRO A 198 26.96 -1.35 -2.08
C PRO A 198 26.98 0.18 -2.03
N PRO A 199 27.71 0.81 -1.09
CA PRO A 199 27.67 2.26 -0.89
C PRO A 199 28.14 3.10 -2.10
N ASN A 200 28.65 2.45 -3.16
CA ASN A 200 29.12 3.08 -4.41
C ASN A 200 28.52 2.44 -5.67
N ALA A 201 27.42 1.69 -5.56
CA ALA A 201 26.77 1.19 -6.75
C ALA A 201 26.07 2.35 -7.47
N THR A 202 26.63 2.79 -8.59
CA THR A 202 25.91 3.65 -9.53
C THR A 202 24.64 2.90 -9.94
N GLN A 203 23.48 3.35 -9.43
CA GLN A 203 22.21 2.86 -9.96
C GLN A 203 22.08 3.41 -11.38
N LEU A 204 22.19 2.53 -12.37
CA LEU A 204 21.90 2.92 -13.74
C LEU A 204 20.39 3.12 -13.86
N THR A 205 19.99 4.30 -14.34
CA THR A 205 18.60 4.52 -14.77
C THR A 205 18.32 3.65 -15.98
N LEU A 206 17.17 2.98 -15.98
CA LEU A 206 16.71 2.23 -17.14
C LEU A 206 16.55 3.14 -18.37
N PRO A 207 16.94 2.68 -19.58
CA PRO A 207 16.69 3.43 -20.80
C PRO A 207 15.19 3.70 -21.02
N ASP A 208 14.84 4.87 -21.53
CA ASP A 208 13.45 5.26 -21.80
C ASP A 208 12.74 4.29 -22.77
N GLU A 209 13.49 3.67 -23.68
CA GLU A 209 12.96 2.64 -24.58
C GLU A 209 12.48 1.40 -23.81
N THR A 210 13.27 0.93 -22.85
CA THR A 210 12.92 -0.22 -21.99
C THR A 210 11.66 0.08 -21.19
N LYS A 211 11.59 1.26 -20.58
CA LYS A 211 10.44 1.76 -19.82
C LYS A 211 9.17 1.83 -20.66
N THR A 212 9.30 2.40 -21.86
CA THR A 212 8.22 2.49 -22.85
C THR A 212 7.73 1.10 -23.27
N ASN A 213 8.65 0.18 -23.54
CA ASN A 213 8.31 -1.19 -23.92
C ASN A 213 7.65 -1.94 -22.76
N PHE A 214 8.11 -1.75 -21.52
CA PHE A 214 7.47 -2.33 -20.33
C PHE A 214 6.02 -1.89 -20.20
N ARG A 215 5.79 -0.58 -20.23
CA ARG A 215 4.43 -0.04 -20.19
C ARG A 215 3.55 -0.58 -21.34
N LYS A 216 4.08 -0.67 -22.57
CA LYS A 216 3.32 -1.20 -23.73
C LYS A 216 2.99 -2.68 -23.60
N ASN A 217 3.96 -3.51 -23.19
CA ASN A 217 3.74 -4.95 -22.98
C ASN A 217 2.72 -5.18 -21.88
N TYR A 218 2.78 -4.38 -20.81
CA TYR A 218 1.81 -4.47 -19.73
C TYR A 218 0.39 -4.09 -20.16
N GLU A 219 0.23 -2.99 -20.90
CA GLU A 219 -1.07 -2.62 -21.47
C GLU A 219 -1.62 -3.73 -22.38
N GLN A 220 -0.78 -4.34 -23.21
CA GLN A 220 -1.19 -5.45 -24.06
C GLN A 220 -1.60 -6.70 -23.25
N LEU A 221 -0.91 -7.00 -22.16
CA LEU A 221 -1.30 -8.06 -21.24
C LEU A 221 -2.70 -7.80 -20.67
N LEU A 222 -2.96 -6.59 -20.17
CA LEU A 222 -4.27 -6.21 -19.61
C LEU A 222 -5.39 -6.31 -20.66
N LYS A 223 -5.11 -5.91 -21.92
CA LYS A 223 -6.04 -6.08 -23.05
C LYS A 223 -6.33 -7.55 -23.35
N ASN A 224 -5.29 -8.37 -23.44
CA ASN A 224 -5.42 -9.81 -23.67
C ASN A 224 -6.22 -10.53 -22.57
N GLN A 225 -6.20 -9.99 -21.35
CA GLN A 225 -6.95 -10.51 -20.20
C GLN A 225 -8.38 -9.95 -20.09
N GLY A 226 -8.81 -9.10 -21.03
CA GLY A 226 -10.14 -8.47 -21.04
C GLY A 226 -10.34 -7.45 -19.93
N ILE A 227 -9.26 -7.01 -19.27
CA ILE A 227 -9.30 -6.01 -18.19
C ILE A 227 -9.42 -4.61 -18.80
N ILE A 228 -8.67 -4.34 -19.87
CA ILE A 228 -8.81 -3.16 -20.72
C ILE A 228 -9.49 -3.60 -22.01
N ARG A 229 -10.52 -2.86 -22.44
CA ARG A 229 -11.23 -3.11 -23.71
C ARG A 229 -10.57 -2.34 -24.85
N ASP A 230 -10.83 -2.75 -26.09
CA ASP A 230 -10.27 -2.07 -27.27
C ASP A 230 -10.75 -0.61 -27.41
N ASP A 231 -11.93 -0.29 -26.88
CA ASP A 231 -12.52 1.06 -26.90
C ASP A 231 -12.18 1.92 -25.65
N ASP A 232 -11.53 1.33 -24.65
CA ASP A 232 -11.11 2.05 -23.44
C ASP A 232 -10.00 3.05 -23.76
N LYS A 233 -10.05 4.23 -23.12
CA LYS A 233 -9.08 5.31 -23.33
C LYS A 233 -8.18 5.51 -22.13
N ASP A 234 -6.87 5.60 -22.38
CA ASP A 234 -5.89 5.99 -21.36
C ASP A 234 -6.19 7.40 -20.82
N GLY A 235 -5.98 7.57 -19.51
CA GLY A 235 -6.35 8.75 -18.75
C GLY A 235 -7.84 8.84 -18.40
N LYS A 236 -8.73 8.08 -19.05
CA LYS A 236 -10.18 8.15 -18.82
C LYS A 236 -10.75 6.85 -18.23
N ASP A 237 -10.61 5.74 -18.94
CA ASP A 237 -11.20 4.44 -18.57
C ASP A 237 -10.17 3.55 -17.86
N TYR A 238 -8.89 3.74 -18.19
CA TYR A 238 -7.75 3.25 -17.43
C TYR A 238 -6.65 4.29 -17.37
N LEU A 239 -5.68 4.11 -16.46
CA LEU A 239 -4.50 4.95 -16.35
C LEU A 239 -3.30 4.09 -15.90
N LEU A 240 -2.29 3.95 -16.76
CA LEU A 240 -1.03 3.28 -16.41
C LEU A 240 0.04 4.34 -16.14
N VAL A 241 0.51 4.42 -14.90
CA VAL A 241 1.39 5.52 -14.46
C VAL A 241 2.78 4.99 -14.17
N SER A 242 3.79 5.52 -14.84
CA SER A 242 5.19 5.29 -14.44
C SER A 242 5.44 5.96 -13.09
N GLU A 243 5.96 5.22 -12.11
CA GLU A 243 6.33 5.79 -10.81
C GLU A 243 7.35 6.94 -10.95
N SER A 244 8.24 6.85 -11.94
CA SER A 244 9.24 7.89 -12.22
C SER A 244 8.62 9.25 -12.58
N ALA A 245 7.41 9.23 -13.14
CA ALA A 245 6.65 10.44 -13.45
C ALA A 245 6.12 11.15 -12.20
N LYS A 246 6.05 10.46 -11.04
CA LYS A 246 5.54 11.01 -9.76
C LYS A 246 6.56 11.80 -8.95
N THR A 247 7.80 11.89 -9.43
CA THR A 247 8.88 12.57 -8.70
C THR A 247 8.59 14.05 -8.49
N GLN A 248 7.95 14.73 -9.45
CA GLN A 248 7.54 16.13 -9.31
C GLN A 248 6.41 16.30 -8.29
N GLU A 249 5.43 15.38 -8.28
CA GLU A 249 4.38 15.35 -7.27
C GLU A 249 4.93 15.03 -5.88
N ALA A 250 6.00 14.22 -5.78
CA ALA A 250 6.70 13.96 -4.52
C ALA A 250 7.47 15.20 -4.01
N ASP A 251 8.05 16.01 -4.90
CA ASP A 251 8.58 17.33 -4.52
C ASP A 251 7.46 18.25 -3.98
N GLU A 252 6.30 18.26 -4.64
CA GLU A 252 5.12 19.01 -4.17
C GLU A 252 4.59 18.48 -2.83
N LEU A 253 4.63 17.16 -2.60
CA LEU A 253 4.30 16.52 -1.33
C LEU A 253 5.13 17.11 -0.20
N VAL A 254 6.46 17.09 -0.37
CA VAL A 254 7.40 17.62 0.62
C VAL A 254 7.15 19.10 0.84
N ARG A 255 6.93 19.89 -0.21
CA ARG A 255 6.65 21.32 -0.07
C ARG A 255 5.38 21.60 0.73
N ARG A 256 4.32 20.80 0.56
CA ARG A 256 3.08 20.94 1.37
C ARG A 256 3.32 20.56 2.83
N LEU A 257 4.03 19.46 3.08
CA LEU A 257 4.37 19.02 4.43
C LEU A 257 5.32 19.99 5.15
N GLU A 258 6.24 20.62 4.43
CA GLU A 258 7.18 21.61 4.97
C GLU A 258 6.43 22.86 5.47
N LYS A 259 5.40 23.32 4.74
CA LYS A 259 4.50 24.40 5.21
C LYS A 259 3.74 24.07 6.49
N LEU A 260 3.57 22.78 6.78
CA LEU A 260 2.93 22.29 8.01
C LEU A 260 3.95 22.00 9.12
N GLU A 261 5.24 22.30 8.90
CA GLU A 261 6.35 22.00 9.81
C GLU A 261 6.46 20.49 10.10
N LYS A 262 6.17 19.66 9.09
CA LYS A 262 6.18 18.19 9.18
C LYS A 262 7.39 17.54 8.52
N ILE A 263 8.39 18.32 8.11
CA ILE A 263 9.58 17.81 7.42
C ILE A 263 10.81 17.96 8.31
N ASN A 264 11.61 16.90 8.39
CA ASN A 264 12.96 16.91 8.93
C ASN A 264 13.94 16.44 7.86
N ARG A 265 15.05 17.15 7.68
CA ARG A 265 16.08 16.86 6.68
C ARG A 265 17.38 16.49 7.37
N ILE A 266 17.99 15.39 6.93
CA ILE A 266 19.31 14.94 7.37
C ILE A 266 20.09 14.64 6.11
N ASP A 267 21.05 15.50 5.75
CA ASP A 267 21.74 15.47 4.46
C ASP A 267 20.76 15.44 3.28
N GLN A 268 20.79 14.40 2.45
CA GLN A 268 19.83 14.20 1.33
C GLN A 268 18.52 13.54 1.76
N ALA A 269 18.50 12.90 2.93
CA ALA A 269 17.32 12.19 3.41
C ALA A 269 16.25 13.17 3.87
N ILE A 270 14.99 12.86 3.54
CA ILE A 270 13.82 13.63 3.92
C ILE A 270 12.89 12.72 4.72
N TYR A 271 12.51 13.17 5.91
CA TYR A 271 11.58 12.48 6.78
C TYR A 271 10.33 13.32 7.02
N PHE A 272 9.17 12.69 6.92
CA PHE A 272 7.92 13.19 7.48
C PHE A 272 7.89 12.91 8.99
N ILE A 273 7.55 13.92 9.78
CA ILE A 273 7.48 13.85 11.25
C ILE A 273 6.07 14.23 11.71
N ASN A 274 5.36 13.29 12.33
CA ASN A 274 4.09 13.55 12.97
C ASN A 274 4.02 12.98 14.39
N PRO A 275 4.36 13.76 15.43
CA PRO A 275 4.27 13.29 16.81
C PRO A 275 2.85 12.88 17.23
N LYS A 276 1.84 13.38 16.51
CA LYS A 276 0.41 13.06 16.69
C LYS A 276 -0.09 12.02 15.68
N ALA A 277 0.79 11.14 15.18
CA ALA A 277 0.40 10.02 14.32
C ALA A 277 -0.51 9.05 15.06
N GLU A 278 -1.55 8.50 14.41
CA GLU A 278 -2.48 7.56 15.05
C GLU A 278 -1.79 6.27 15.47
N ASN A 279 -0.84 5.82 14.67
CA ASN A 279 0.07 4.75 15.03
C ASN A 279 1.44 5.35 15.37
N ALA A 280 1.94 5.08 16.58
CA ALA A 280 3.22 5.60 17.05
C ALA A 280 4.39 5.18 16.13
N LEU A 281 4.29 4.04 15.46
CA LEU A 281 5.28 3.55 14.50
C LEU A 281 5.42 4.45 13.26
N TYR A 282 4.45 5.34 13.01
CA TYR A 282 4.43 6.24 11.86
C TYR A 282 4.66 7.71 12.25
N GLN A 283 5.20 7.96 13.45
CA GLN A 283 5.64 9.29 13.86
C GLN A 283 6.79 9.82 13.02
N LYS A 284 7.60 8.93 12.42
CA LYS A 284 8.69 9.27 11.51
C LYS A 284 8.65 8.34 10.29
N ILE A 285 8.42 8.91 9.11
CA ILE A 285 8.35 8.17 7.84
C ILE A 285 9.43 8.72 6.91
N LYS A 286 10.28 7.84 6.34
CA LYS A 286 11.27 8.24 5.34
C LYS A 286 10.57 8.48 4.00
N LEU A 287 10.68 9.69 3.45
CA LEU A 287 10.14 10.07 2.15
C LEU A 287 11.22 10.00 1.06
N LYS A 288 12.44 10.39 1.40
CA LYS A 288 13.61 10.37 0.52
C LYS A 288 14.79 9.78 1.27
N ASP A 289 15.53 8.88 0.64
CA ASP A 289 16.67 8.22 1.24
C ASP A 289 17.94 9.08 1.23
N GLU A 290 19.00 8.54 1.82
CA GLU A 290 20.32 9.17 1.95
C GLU A 290 21.01 9.38 0.59
N ASN A 291 20.56 8.70 -0.48
CA ASN A 291 21.05 8.86 -1.85
C ASN A 291 20.20 9.86 -2.66
N GLY A 292 19.14 10.41 -2.07
CA GLY A 292 18.22 11.29 -2.76
C GLY A 292 17.18 10.56 -3.63
N GLN A 293 16.93 9.27 -3.38
CA GLN A 293 15.87 8.51 -4.05
C GLN A 293 14.55 8.59 -3.25
N TRP A 294 13.43 8.79 -3.94
CA TRP A 294 12.10 8.77 -3.32
C TRP A 294 11.71 7.36 -2.90
N THR A 295 11.04 7.22 -1.75
CA THR A 295 10.48 5.94 -1.31
C THR A 295 9.14 5.67 -2.00
N CYS A 296 8.76 4.39 -2.17
CA CYS A 296 7.43 4.01 -2.68
C CYS A 296 6.31 4.70 -1.89
N THR A 297 6.42 4.75 -0.55
CA THR A 297 5.49 5.49 0.31
C THR A 297 5.29 6.96 -0.11
N ALA A 298 6.37 7.65 -0.49
CA ALA A 298 6.28 9.04 -0.92
C ALA A 298 5.60 9.17 -2.30
N LEU A 299 5.90 8.26 -3.23
CA LEU A 299 5.33 8.26 -4.58
C LEU A 299 3.84 7.89 -4.57
N ASP A 300 3.45 6.93 -3.74
CA ASP A 300 2.05 6.57 -3.50
C ASP A 300 1.29 7.76 -2.93
N ALA A 301 1.79 8.36 -1.84
CA ALA A 301 1.15 9.52 -1.22
C ALA A 301 1.06 10.72 -2.20
N ALA A 302 2.09 10.93 -3.01
CA ALA A 302 2.12 11.96 -4.04
C ALA A 302 1.02 11.77 -5.10
N SER A 303 0.66 10.52 -5.41
CA SER A 303 -0.40 10.19 -6.38
C SER A 303 -1.77 10.72 -5.98
N PHE A 304 -1.98 11.06 -4.70
CA PHE A 304 -3.24 11.60 -4.17
C PHE A 304 -3.29 13.14 -4.09
N LEU A 305 -2.21 13.86 -4.41
CA LEU A 305 -2.16 15.33 -4.25
C LEU A 305 -2.97 16.13 -5.26
N GLY A 306 -3.41 15.50 -6.35
CA GLY A 306 -4.25 16.11 -7.38
C GLY A 306 -5.55 16.66 -6.78
N LYS A 307 -5.97 17.85 -7.22
CA LYS A 307 -7.17 18.52 -6.67
C LYS A 307 -8.43 17.67 -6.81
N ASP A 308 -8.53 16.91 -7.88
CA ASP A 308 -9.70 16.06 -8.14
C ASP A 308 -9.68 14.74 -7.38
N ASN A 309 -8.53 14.29 -6.86
CA ASN A 309 -8.45 13.05 -6.08
C ASN A 309 -9.27 13.12 -4.79
N SER A 310 -9.46 14.33 -4.23
CA SER A 310 -10.38 14.53 -3.11
C SER A 310 -11.84 14.18 -3.40
N LYS A 311 -12.21 14.01 -4.67
CA LYS A 311 -13.56 13.65 -5.14
C LYS A 311 -13.66 12.22 -5.66
N ILE A 312 -12.54 11.52 -5.74
CA ILE A 312 -12.45 10.17 -6.30
C ILE A 312 -12.40 9.21 -5.14
N THR A 313 -13.17 8.12 -5.20
CA THR A 313 -13.07 7.02 -4.24
C THR A 313 -12.11 5.98 -4.79
N HIS A 314 -11.03 5.72 -4.06
CA HIS A 314 -9.97 4.80 -4.43
C HIS A 314 -10.12 3.48 -3.66
N LEU A 315 -10.09 2.38 -4.40
CA LEU A 315 -10.03 1.02 -3.86
C LEU A 315 -8.72 0.37 -4.31
N ILE A 316 -7.80 0.21 -3.35
CA ILE A 316 -6.49 -0.39 -3.57
C ILE A 316 -6.51 -1.80 -3.00
N ILE A 317 -6.04 -2.78 -3.78
CA ILE A 317 -6.01 -4.18 -3.39
C ILE A 317 -4.61 -4.73 -3.60
N LEU A 318 -3.88 -5.01 -2.51
CA LEU A 318 -2.45 -5.36 -2.56
C LEU A 318 -2.13 -6.56 -1.65
N PRO A 319 -0.98 -7.21 -1.79
CA PRO A 319 -0.52 -8.22 -0.84
C PRO A 319 -0.36 -7.67 0.60
N ASN A 320 -0.45 -8.53 1.60
CA ASN A 320 -0.31 -8.18 3.03
C ASN A 320 1.01 -7.45 3.35
N ASP A 321 2.08 -7.72 2.61
CA ASP A 321 3.38 -7.07 2.80
C ASP A 321 3.33 -5.55 2.60
N PHE A 322 2.30 -5.05 1.90
CA PHE A 322 2.10 -3.61 1.67
C PHE A 322 1.32 -2.90 2.79
N ILE A 323 0.80 -3.62 3.79
CA ILE A 323 0.01 -3.03 4.88
C ILE A 323 0.77 -1.87 5.54
N LYS A 324 2.04 -2.09 5.88
CA LYS A 324 2.88 -1.07 6.53
C LYS A 324 3.09 0.16 5.65
N GLN A 325 3.29 -0.03 4.34
CA GLN A 325 3.47 1.07 3.40
C GLN A 325 2.17 1.87 3.24
N GLN A 326 1.03 1.22 3.04
CA GLN A 326 -0.24 1.91 2.85
C GLN A 326 -0.73 2.60 4.14
N ASP A 327 -0.44 2.04 5.32
CA ASP A 327 -0.72 2.74 6.59
C ASP A 327 0.13 4.02 6.75
N GLN A 328 1.37 4.03 6.25
CA GLN A 328 2.20 5.23 6.19
C GLN A 328 1.65 6.26 5.20
N VAL A 329 1.21 5.82 4.03
CA VAL A 329 0.55 6.68 3.03
C VAL A 329 -0.67 7.33 3.66
N TRP A 330 -1.54 6.54 4.29
CA TRP A 330 -2.74 7.01 4.97
C TRP A 330 -2.44 8.11 6.02
N GLU A 331 -1.40 7.92 6.82
CA GLU A 331 -0.99 8.90 7.84
C GLU A 331 -0.54 10.23 7.22
N ILE A 332 0.17 10.18 6.08
CA ILE A 332 0.56 11.37 5.32
C ILE A 332 -0.66 12.09 4.75
N LEU A 333 -1.56 11.35 4.11
CA LEU A 333 -2.78 11.91 3.48
C LEU A 333 -3.67 12.60 4.51
N ARG A 334 -3.85 12.00 5.68
CA ARG A 334 -4.62 12.57 6.79
C ARG A 334 -4.06 13.91 7.27
N VAL A 335 -2.74 14.05 7.38
CA VAL A 335 -2.10 15.32 7.80
C VAL A 335 -2.27 16.42 6.75
N LEU A 336 -2.38 16.04 5.48
CA LEU A 336 -2.63 16.95 4.36
C LEU A 336 -4.12 17.27 4.16
N ASP A 337 -4.99 16.80 5.06
CA ASP A 337 -6.45 16.92 4.95
C ASP A 337 -7.02 16.34 3.65
N ILE A 338 -6.33 15.33 3.09
CA ILE A 338 -6.82 14.55 1.96
C ILE A 338 -7.74 13.48 2.54
N GLN A 339 -9.03 13.55 2.19
CA GLN A 339 -10.11 12.80 2.82
C GLN A 339 -9.82 11.29 2.87
N PRO A 340 -9.46 10.73 4.05
CA PRO A 340 -9.12 9.32 4.15
C PRO A 340 -10.34 8.41 3.92
N ALA A 341 -11.55 8.97 4.04
CA ALA A 341 -12.80 8.28 3.75
C ALA A 341 -12.95 7.88 2.27
N ASN A 342 -12.12 8.41 1.38
CA ASN A 342 -12.09 8.04 -0.04
C ASN A 342 -10.96 7.06 -0.37
N TYR A 343 -10.20 6.59 0.61
CA TYR A 343 -9.01 5.76 0.41
C TYR A 343 -9.17 4.44 1.13
N HIS A 344 -9.54 3.40 0.38
CA HIS A 344 -9.87 2.09 0.91
C HIS A 344 -8.84 1.07 0.46
N ASN A 345 -8.41 0.22 1.38
CA ASN A 345 -7.44 -0.82 1.10
C ASN A 345 -7.97 -2.19 1.49
N ILE A 346 -7.81 -3.16 0.59
CA ILE A 346 -7.99 -4.59 0.87
C ILE A 346 -6.62 -5.23 0.75
N PHE A 347 -6.30 -6.13 1.68
CA PHE A 347 -5.04 -6.86 1.62
C PHE A 347 -5.28 -8.36 1.46
N TYR A 348 -4.39 -9.05 0.77
CA TYR A 348 -4.48 -10.50 0.60
C TYR A 348 -3.16 -11.22 0.90
N ASP A 349 -3.26 -12.46 1.37
CA ASP A 349 -2.12 -13.37 1.49
C ASP A 349 -1.79 -13.97 0.11
N GLU A 350 -0.59 -13.68 -0.39
CA GLU A 350 -0.10 -14.17 -1.70
C GLU A 350 0.03 -15.69 -1.80
N ASN A 351 -0.03 -16.40 -0.67
CA ASN A 351 -0.02 -17.86 -0.63
C ASN A 351 -1.42 -18.47 -0.66
N THR A 352 -2.46 -17.66 -0.53
CA THR A 352 -3.85 -18.12 -0.73
C THR A 352 -4.08 -18.32 -2.24
N PRO A 353 -4.76 -19.42 -2.66
CA PRO A 353 -5.08 -19.64 -4.06
C PRO A 353 -5.82 -18.45 -4.69
N PRO A 354 -5.44 -17.98 -5.89
CA PRO A 354 -6.03 -16.79 -6.52
C PRO A 354 -7.57 -16.84 -6.61
N GLU A 355 -8.14 -18.00 -6.94
CA GLU A 355 -9.57 -18.22 -7.02
C GLU A 355 -10.29 -17.99 -5.69
N GLN A 356 -9.65 -18.33 -4.57
CA GLN A 356 -10.22 -18.14 -3.23
C GLN A 356 -10.16 -16.67 -2.81
N VAL A 357 -9.08 -15.96 -3.14
CA VAL A 357 -8.95 -14.51 -2.93
C VAL A 357 -10.06 -13.77 -3.71
N VAL A 358 -10.19 -14.09 -5.00
CA VAL A 358 -11.17 -13.46 -5.91
C VAL A 358 -12.60 -13.74 -5.47
N GLU A 359 -12.91 -14.99 -5.09
CA GLU A 359 -14.25 -15.34 -4.61
C GLU A 359 -14.60 -14.58 -3.32
N THR A 360 -13.65 -14.50 -2.37
CA THR A 360 -13.88 -13.78 -1.12
C THR A 360 -14.15 -12.28 -1.34
N ILE A 361 -13.42 -11.65 -2.27
CA ILE A 361 -13.65 -10.26 -2.66
C ILE A 361 -15.00 -10.11 -3.38
N ARG A 362 -15.34 -11.04 -4.28
CA ARG A 362 -16.64 -11.06 -4.98
C ARG A 362 -17.81 -11.12 -4.01
N GLU A 363 -17.76 -12.04 -3.05
CA GLU A 363 -18.79 -12.18 -2.01
C GLU A 363 -18.96 -10.86 -1.22
N GLU A 364 -17.86 -10.18 -0.88
CA GLU A 364 -17.93 -8.91 -0.17
C GLU A 364 -18.58 -7.81 -1.01
N ILE A 365 -18.21 -7.71 -2.29
CA ILE A 365 -18.80 -6.78 -3.26
C ILE A 365 -20.32 -7.05 -3.40
N GLU A 366 -20.72 -8.31 -3.54
CA GLU A 366 -22.11 -8.71 -3.78
C GLU A 366 -23.05 -8.46 -2.59
N LYS A 367 -22.54 -8.42 -1.35
CA LYS A 367 -23.35 -8.07 -0.17
C LYS A 367 -24.04 -6.72 -0.29
N TYR A 368 -23.40 -5.76 -0.96
CA TYR A 368 -23.87 -4.38 -1.02
C TYR A 368 -24.42 -3.97 -2.40
N LEU A 369 -24.23 -4.77 -3.44
CA LEU A 369 -24.59 -4.46 -4.84
C LEU A 369 -26.07 -4.71 -5.21
N LYS A 370 -26.98 -4.59 -4.24
CA LYS A 370 -28.41 -4.90 -4.41
C LYS A 370 -29.17 -3.91 -5.30
#